data_AF-C4N550-F1
#
_entry.id   AF-C4N550-F1
#
_cell.length_a   1.000
_cell.length_b   1.000
_cell.length_c   1.000
_cell.angle_alpha   90.00
_cell.angle_beta   90.00
_cell.angle_gamma   90.00
#
_symmetry.space_group_name_H-M   'P 1'
#
loop_
_entity.id
_entity.type
_entity.pdbx_description
1 polymer ?
#
loop_
_entity_poly.entity_id
_entity_poly.type
_entity_poly.pdbx_seq_one_letter_code
_entity_poly.pdbx_strand_id
1 'polypeptide(L)'
;KSRKEAESSPFVERLLKKGYEVVYLTEPVDEYCIQALPEFDGKRFQNVAKEGIKFDESEKAKEKREALEKEYEPLTTWLKDKPLKDKIEKAVLSQRLTQSPCALVASQYGWSGNMERIMTAQAYQTGK
;
A
#
# COMPACT_ATOMS: atom_id res chain seq x y z
N LYS A 1 -13.13 -2.23 9.48
CA LYS A 1 -12.22 -3.15 8.78
C LYS A 1 -12.03 -4.33 9.71
N SER A 2 -12.34 -5.55 9.28
CA SER A 2 -12.16 -6.72 10.17
C SER A 2 -10.72 -7.24 10.13
N ARG A 3 -10.31 -8.05 11.12
CA ARG A 3 -9.00 -8.75 11.07
C ARG A 3 -8.88 -9.60 9.81
N LYS A 4 -9.93 -10.34 9.46
CA LYS A 4 -9.99 -11.21 8.27
C LYS A 4 -9.75 -10.43 6.98
N GLU A 5 -10.30 -9.22 6.89
CA GLU A 5 -10.09 -8.31 5.76
C GLU A 5 -8.66 -7.76 5.71
N ALA A 6 -8.04 -7.50 6.86
CA ALA A 6 -6.67 -7.01 6.95
C ALA A 6 -5.63 -8.10 6.59
N GLU A 7 -5.83 -9.33 7.06
CA GLU A 7 -4.92 -10.46 6.83
C GLU A 7 -5.01 -11.00 5.39
N SER A 8 -6.19 -10.95 4.76
CA SER A 8 -6.37 -11.36 3.35
C SER A 8 -6.00 -10.26 2.34
N SER A 9 -5.39 -9.17 2.80
CA SER A 9 -5.12 -8.01 1.96
C SER A 9 -3.95 -8.25 0.99
N PRO A 10 -4.03 -7.78 -0.27
CA PRO A 10 -2.91 -7.90 -1.21
C PRO A 10 -1.63 -7.22 -0.70
N PHE A 11 -1.76 -6.21 0.15
CA PHE A 11 -0.62 -5.43 0.66
C PHE A 11 0.31 -6.21 1.59
N VAL A 12 -0.15 -7.32 2.17
CA VAL A 12 0.63 -8.10 3.15
C VAL A 12 1.35 -9.31 2.54
N GLU A 13 1.01 -9.69 1.31
CA GLU A 13 1.43 -10.95 0.69
C GLU A 13 2.95 -11.18 0.72
N ARG A 14 3.74 -10.29 0.11
CA ARG A 14 5.21 -10.48 0.04
C ARG A 14 5.89 -10.23 1.39
N LEU A 15 5.32 -9.36 2.25
CA LEU A 15 5.84 -9.09 3.59
C LEU A 15 5.80 -10.36 4.44
N LEU A 16 4.62 -11.01 4.50
CA LEU A 16 4.44 -12.28 5.20
C LEU A 16 5.34 -13.37 4.61
N LYS A 17 5.43 -13.46 3.27
CA LYS A 17 6.31 -14.43 2.59
C LYS A 17 7.80 -14.23 2.91
N LYS A 18 8.23 -12.99 3.13
CA LYS A 18 9.61 -12.65 3.54
C LYS A 18 9.84 -12.76 5.05
N GLY A 19 8.82 -13.12 5.83
CA GLY A 19 8.93 -13.29 7.29
C GLY A 19 8.82 -12.01 8.10
N TYR A 20 8.32 -10.91 7.50
CA TYR A 20 8.00 -9.70 8.26
C TYR A 20 6.68 -9.90 9.01
N GLU A 21 6.66 -9.51 10.28
CA GLU A 21 5.43 -9.38 11.05
C GLU A 21 4.66 -8.13 10.62
N VAL A 22 3.33 -8.24 10.52
CA VAL A 22 2.45 -7.12 10.15
C VAL A 22 1.39 -6.94 11.23
N VAL A 23 1.33 -5.75 11.82
CA VAL A 23 0.31 -5.37 12.81
C VAL A 23 -1.00 -5.04 12.10
N TYR A 24 -2.10 -5.66 12.52
CA TYR A 24 -3.44 -5.40 11.99
C TYR A 24 -4.22 -4.45 12.88
N LEU A 25 -4.58 -3.30 12.31
CA LEU A 25 -5.44 -2.30 12.93
C LEU A 25 -6.89 -2.55 12.49
N THR A 26 -7.78 -2.77 13.45
CA THR A 26 -9.16 -3.20 13.20
C THR A 26 -10.21 -2.20 13.66
N GLU A 27 -9.83 -1.31 14.58
CA GLU A 27 -10.70 -0.26 15.09
C GLU A 27 -10.46 1.07 14.35
N PRO A 28 -11.47 1.93 14.19
CA PRO A 28 -11.29 3.23 13.56
C PRO A 28 -10.26 4.12 14.27
N VAL A 29 -10.17 4.04 15.59
CA VAL A 29 -9.25 4.84 16.41
C VAL A 29 -7.79 4.45 16.20
N ASP A 30 -7.52 3.19 15.85
CA ASP A 30 -6.17 2.65 15.69
C ASP A 30 -5.34 3.43 14.67
N GLU A 31 -5.95 3.78 13.53
CA GLU A 31 -5.23 4.48 12.46
C GLU A 31 -4.85 5.91 12.86
N TYR A 32 -5.70 6.58 13.66
CA TYR A 32 -5.35 7.88 14.25
C TYR A 32 -4.30 7.74 15.35
N CYS A 33 -4.39 6.70 16.18
CA CYS A 33 -3.43 6.44 17.25
C CYS A 33 -2.02 6.25 16.70
N ILE A 34 -1.86 5.39 15.69
CA ILE A 34 -0.56 5.15 15.06
C ILE A 34 -0.06 6.39 14.29
N GLN A 35 -0.95 7.18 13.68
CA GLN A 35 -0.56 8.44 13.05
C GLN A 35 -0.07 9.49 14.06
N ALA A 36 -0.62 9.49 15.27
CA ALA A 36 -0.20 10.38 16.35
C ALA A 36 1.07 9.90 17.07
N LEU A 37 1.57 8.69 16.78
CA LEU A 37 2.77 8.11 17.35
C LEU A 37 3.89 8.05 16.28
N PRO A 38 4.84 9.02 16.25
CA PRO A 38 5.83 9.10 15.18
C PRO A 38 6.79 7.90 15.14
N GLU A 39 7.15 7.39 16.30
CA GLU A 39 8.05 6.26 16.46
C GLU A 39 7.77 5.50 17.76
N PHE A 40 8.20 4.25 17.79
CA PHE A 40 8.22 3.40 18.96
C PHE A 40 9.57 2.70 19.03
N ASP A 41 10.30 2.87 20.12
CA ASP A 41 11.63 2.27 20.31
C ASP A 41 12.60 2.58 19.15
N GLY A 42 12.62 3.84 18.71
CA GLY A 42 13.43 4.31 17.58
C GLY A 42 13.00 3.81 16.19
N LYS A 43 11.87 3.09 16.09
CA LYS A 43 11.34 2.57 14.83
C LYS A 43 10.10 3.35 14.40
N ARG A 44 10.07 3.75 13.13
CA ARG A 44 8.93 4.42 12.51
C ARG A 44 7.90 3.42 12.01
N PHE A 45 6.63 3.79 12.09
CA PHE A 45 5.54 3.00 11.51
C PHE A 45 5.47 3.18 9.99
N GLN A 46 5.12 2.10 9.29
CA GLN A 46 4.87 2.11 7.86
C GLN A 46 3.55 1.42 7.55
N ASN A 47 2.62 2.14 6.94
CA ASN A 47 1.37 1.56 6.47
C ASN A 47 1.62 0.79 5.15
N VAL A 48 1.32 -0.51 5.14
CA VAL A 48 1.55 -1.40 3.99
C VAL A 48 0.67 -1.08 2.77
N ALA A 49 -0.42 -0.35 2.96
CA ALA A 49 -1.30 0.14 1.90
C ALA A 49 -0.85 1.50 1.31
N LYS A 50 0.23 2.08 1.83
CA LYS A 50 0.82 3.33 1.33
C LYS A 50 2.16 3.09 0.62
N GLU A 51 2.64 4.11 -0.09
CA GLU A 51 4.02 4.17 -0.56
C GLU A 51 5.03 4.17 0.61
N GLY A 52 6.27 3.79 0.33
CA GLY A 52 7.37 3.80 1.30
C GLY A 52 7.86 2.44 1.79
N ILE A 53 7.17 1.34 1.45
CA ILE A 53 7.66 -0.02 1.73
C ILE A 53 8.96 -0.27 0.97
N LYS A 54 10.02 -0.61 1.71
CA LYS A 54 11.31 -1.01 1.18
C LYS A 54 11.59 -2.45 1.57
N PHE A 55 12.24 -3.17 0.67
CA PHE A 55 12.77 -4.48 0.94
C PHE A 55 14.27 -4.43 0.78
N ASP A 56 14.97 -5.08 1.70
CA ASP A 56 16.37 -5.41 1.46
C ASP A 56 16.43 -6.46 0.34
N GLU A 57 17.22 -6.15 -0.68
CA GLU A 57 17.37 -6.95 -1.89
C GLU A 57 18.85 -7.07 -2.22
N SER A 58 19.27 -8.24 -2.71
CA SER A 58 20.63 -8.42 -3.23
C SER A 58 20.80 -7.69 -4.57
N GLU A 59 22.04 -7.39 -4.95
CA GLU A 59 22.34 -6.74 -6.25
C GLU A 59 21.70 -7.48 -7.43
N LYS A 60 21.76 -8.82 -7.46
CA LYS A 60 21.10 -9.63 -8.49
C LYS A 60 19.57 -9.45 -8.53
N ALA A 61 18.93 -9.34 -7.37
CA ALA A 61 17.49 -9.14 -7.29
C ALA A 61 17.10 -7.72 -7.77
N LYS A 62 17.94 -6.73 -7.45
CA LYS A 62 17.79 -5.35 -7.90
C LYS A 62 17.95 -5.21 -9.41
N GLU A 63 19.00 -5.81 -9.99
CA GLU A 63 19.20 -5.84 -11.45
C GLU A 63 18.02 -6.47 -12.19
N LYS A 64 17.52 -7.61 -11.70
CA LYS A 64 16.35 -8.28 -12.27
C LYS A 64 15.11 -7.38 -12.22
N ARG A 65 14.91 -6.66 -11.12
CA ARG A 65 13.80 -5.72 -10.96
C ARG A 65 13.89 -4.57 -11.97
N GLU A 66 15.05 -3.94 -12.08
CA GLU A 66 15.27 -2.83 -13.02
C GLU A 66 15.10 -3.28 -14.48
N ALA A 67 15.49 -4.52 -14.81
CA ALA A 67 15.23 -5.11 -16.12
C ALA A 67 13.73 -5.29 -16.39
N LEU A 68 12.98 -5.83 -15.42
CA LEU A 68 11.52 -5.99 -15.52
C LEU A 68 10.81 -4.63 -15.61
N GLU A 69 11.24 -3.62 -14.84
CA GLU A 69 10.67 -2.27 -14.90
C GLU A 69 10.79 -1.68 -16.31
N LYS A 70 11.92 -1.89 -16.99
CA LYS A 70 12.12 -1.50 -18.39
C LYS A 70 11.28 -2.34 -19.36
N GLU A 71 11.20 -3.65 -19.15
CA GLU A 71 10.42 -4.56 -19.99
C GLU A 71 8.92 -4.22 -19.98
N TYR A 72 8.38 -3.88 -18.81
CA TYR A 72 6.97 -3.56 -18.61
C TYR A 72 6.63 -2.07 -18.74
N GLU A 73 7.61 -1.20 -18.97
CA GLU A 73 7.41 0.25 -19.16
C GLU A 73 6.34 0.57 -20.24
N PRO A 74 6.29 -0.11 -21.40
CA PRO A 74 5.24 0.13 -22.39
C PRO A 74 3.84 -0.20 -21.86
N LEU A 75 3.72 -1.25 -21.04
CA LEU A 75 2.44 -1.65 -20.44
C LEU A 75 1.99 -0.65 -19.38
N THR A 76 2.91 -0.22 -18.49
CA THR A 76 2.57 0.74 -17.43
C THR A 76 2.21 2.11 -18.02
N THR A 77 2.92 2.54 -19.05
CA THR A 77 2.60 3.78 -19.79
C THR A 77 1.25 3.66 -20.49
N TRP A 78 1.01 2.55 -21.19
CA TRP A 78 -0.28 2.30 -21.83
C TRP A 78 -1.43 2.32 -20.82
N LEU A 79 -1.29 1.65 -19.66
CA LEU A 79 -2.30 1.62 -18.60
C LEU A 79 -2.65 3.02 -18.09
N LYS A 80 -1.62 3.83 -17.80
CA LYS A 80 -1.77 5.20 -17.31
C LYS A 80 -2.43 6.11 -18.36
N ASP A 81 -1.98 6.05 -19.60
CA ASP A 81 -2.31 7.07 -20.60
C ASP A 81 -3.60 6.77 -21.36
N LYS A 82 -4.06 5.51 -21.36
CA LYS A 82 -5.24 5.06 -22.13
C LYS A 82 -6.39 4.56 -21.24
N PRO A 83 -6.43 3.29 -20.77
CA PRO A 83 -7.61 2.75 -20.10
C PRO A 83 -7.88 3.36 -18.72
N LEU A 84 -6.84 3.83 -18.01
CA LEU A 84 -6.95 4.40 -16.66
C LEU A 84 -6.55 5.88 -16.63
N LYS A 85 -6.60 6.55 -17.78
CA LYS A 85 -6.36 7.99 -17.86
C LYS A 85 -7.30 8.73 -16.89
N ASP A 86 -6.73 9.68 -16.15
CA ASP A 86 -7.40 10.49 -15.13
C ASP A 86 -7.98 9.68 -13.94
N LYS A 87 -7.72 8.37 -13.86
CA LYS A 87 -8.16 7.49 -12.76
C LYS A 87 -7.04 7.08 -11.81
N ILE A 88 -5.81 7.03 -12.30
CA ILE A 88 -4.62 6.69 -11.52
C ILE A 88 -3.54 7.75 -11.68
N GLU A 89 -2.74 7.97 -10.64
CA GLU A 89 -1.61 8.90 -10.70
C GLU A 89 -0.46 8.31 -11.55
N LYS A 90 -0.16 7.02 -11.34
CA LYS A 90 0.87 6.27 -12.07
C LYS A 90 0.60 4.76 -11.98
N ALA A 91 1.07 4.02 -12.98
CA ALA A 91 1.16 2.57 -12.93
C ALA A 91 2.64 2.18 -12.78
N VAL A 92 2.96 1.28 -11.85
CA VAL A 92 4.32 0.81 -11.56
C VAL A 92 4.32 -0.69 -11.27
N LEU A 93 5.45 -1.36 -11.48
CA LEU A 93 5.61 -2.74 -11.05
C LEU A 93 5.63 -2.83 -9.52
N SER A 94 4.78 -3.70 -9.00
CA SER A 94 4.64 -3.86 -7.56
C SER A 94 5.71 -4.78 -6.99
N GLN A 95 6.34 -4.34 -5.91
CA GLN A 95 7.24 -5.16 -5.11
C GLN A 95 6.55 -5.84 -3.93
N ARG A 96 5.24 -5.67 -3.70
CA ARG A 96 4.58 -6.18 -2.48
C ARG A 96 3.62 -7.35 -2.71
N LEU A 97 3.29 -7.64 -3.96
CA LEU A 97 2.34 -8.68 -4.35
C LEU A 97 3.06 -10.02 -4.59
N THR A 98 2.34 -11.12 -4.38
CA THR A 98 2.77 -12.49 -4.68
C THR A 98 1.73 -13.23 -5.51
N GLN A 99 0.45 -13.16 -5.14
CA GLN A 99 -0.66 -13.86 -5.82
C GLN A 99 -1.59 -12.87 -6.52
N SER A 100 -1.78 -11.69 -5.94
CA SER A 100 -2.65 -10.67 -6.52
C SER A 100 -2.03 -10.03 -7.77
N PRO A 101 -2.82 -9.78 -8.84
CA PRO A 101 -2.32 -9.23 -10.08
C PRO A 101 -1.98 -7.73 -9.99
N CYS A 102 -2.73 -6.97 -9.20
CA CYS A 102 -2.53 -5.54 -8.99
C CYS A 102 -3.18 -5.07 -7.68
N ALA A 103 -2.80 -3.87 -7.21
CA ALA A 103 -3.42 -3.21 -6.05
C ALA A 103 -3.27 -1.68 -6.15
N LEU A 104 -4.23 -0.93 -5.61
CA LEU A 104 -4.15 0.52 -5.49
C LEU A 104 -3.40 0.90 -4.21
N VAL A 105 -2.36 1.70 -4.35
CA VAL A 105 -1.51 2.14 -3.24
C VAL A 105 -1.69 3.64 -3.05
N ALA A 106 -2.00 4.06 -1.83
CA ALA A 106 -2.09 5.48 -1.51
C ALA A 106 -0.70 6.10 -1.42
N SER A 107 -0.58 7.40 -1.72
CA SER A 107 0.67 8.13 -1.50
C SER A 107 1.07 8.11 -0.02
N GLN A 108 2.34 8.37 0.28
CA GLN A 108 2.88 8.30 1.65
C GLN A 108 2.08 9.15 2.65
N TYR A 109 1.65 10.34 2.24
CA TYR A 109 0.89 11.28 3.07
C TYR A 109 -0.62 11.28 2.77
N GLY A 110 -1.07 10.59 1.72
CA GLY A 110 -2.48 10.50 1.34
C GLY A 110 -3.31 9.61 2.27
N TRP A 111 -4.62 9.60 2.05
CA TRP A 111 -5.53 8.72 2.80
C TRP A 111 -5.40 7.28 2.30
N SER A 112 -5.30 6.35 3.24
CA SER A 112 -5.46 4.93 2.93
C SER A 112 -6.93 4.64 2.64
N GLY A 113 -7.24 3.52 1.98
CA GLY A 113 -8.64 3.12 1.77
C GLY A 113 -9.43 2.92 3.08
N ASN A 114 -8.75 2.60 4.19
CA ASN A 114 -9.42 2.55 5.49
C ASN A 114 -9.71 3.96 6.04
N MET A 115 -8.76 4.89 5.91
CA MET A 115 -8.95 6.28 6.32
C MET A 115 -10.05 6.96 5.50
N GLU A 116 -10.06 6.76 4.17
CA GLU A 116 -11.12 7.27 3.30
C GLU A 116 -12.51 6.80 3.75
N ARG A 117 -12.64 5.50 4.07
CA ARG A 117 -13.88 4.92 4.60
C ARG A 117 -14.30 5.54 5.94
N ILE A 118 -13.36 5.79 6.86
CA ILE A 118 -13.63 6.41 8.16
C ILE A 118 -14.07 7.88 7.96
N MET A 119 -13.32 8.66 7.20
CA MET A 119 -13.60 10.08 6.95
C MET A 119 -14.93 10.28 6.24
N THR A 120 -15.24 9.44 5.24
CA THR A 120 -16.51 9.50 4.52
C THR A 120 -17.70 9.19 5.43
N ALA A 121 -17.57 8.20 6.31
CA ALA A 121 -18.61 7.85 7.28
C ALA A 121 -18.84 8.96 8.31
N GLN A 122 -17.77 9.58 8.82
CA GLN A 122 -17.86 10.71 9.76
C GLN A 122 -18.49 11.95 9.11
N ALA A 123 -18.06 12.32 7.90
CA ALA A 123 -18.60 13.46 7.17
C ALA A 123 -20.11 13.31 6.90
N TYR A 124 -20.55 12.10 6.58
CA TYR A 124 -21.98 11.80 6.37
C TYR A 124 -22.81 11.91 7.66
N GLN A 125 -22.23 11.58 8.82
CA GLN A 125 -22.91 11.69 10.12
C GLN A 125 -23.07 13.14 10.59
N THR A 126 -22.08 14.00 10.33
CA THR A 126 -22.10 15.42 10.72
C THR A 126 -22.92 16.29 9.75
N GLY A 127 -23.29 15.77 8.58
CA GLY A 127 -24.10 16.45 7.57
C GLY A 127 -25.62 16.31 7.73
N LYS A 128 -26.09 15.75 8.85
CA LYS A 128 -27.50 15.77 9.30
C LYS A 128 -27.64 16.66 10.53
#